data_AF-A0A932K300-F1
#
_entry.id   AF-A0A932K300-F1
#
_cell.length_a   1.000
_cell.length_b   1.000
_cell.length_c   1.000
_cell.angle_alpha   90.00
_cell.angle_beta   90.00
_cell.angle_gamma   90.00
#
_symmetry.space_group_name_H-M   'P 1'
#
loop_
_entity.id
_entity.type
_entity.pdbx_description
1 polymer ?
#
loop_
_entity_poly.entity_id
_entity_poly.type
_entity_poly.pdbx_seq_one_letter_code
_entity_poly.pdbx_strand_id
1 'polypeptide(L)'
;MRFYSRAGLALALSLVLQTGWAGAAELVIGMSAAFRGPSRGLGIELFRGSMSYLQHVNAAGGIHGRTIVVKTYDDGYQPIPAIDKMSLANHV
;
A
#
# COMPACT_ATOMS: atom_id res chain seq x y z
N MET A 1 -4.12 -41.22 35.77
CA MET A 1 -3.50 -40.82 34.49
C MET A 1 -4.34 -39.70 33.89
N ARG A 2 -3.88 -38.43 33.99
CA ARG A 2 -4.61 -37.26 33.48
C ARG A 2 -4.27 -37.06 32.00
N PHE A 3 -5.25 -37.32 31.13
CA PHE A 3 -5.17 -37.03 29.71
C PHE A 3 -5.22 -35.51 29.51
N TYR A 4 -4.06 -34.87 29.33
CA TYR A 4 -4.02 -33.53 28.72
C TYR A 4 -4.40 -33.69 27.25
N SER A 5 -5.63 -33.34 26.95
CA SER A 5 -6.23 -33.31 25.62
C SER A 5 -5.37 -32.48 24.66
N ARG A 6 -4.75 -33.15 23.67
CA ARG A 6 -3.99 -32.53 22.56
C ARG A 6 -4.77 -31.41 21.84
N ALA A 7 -6.10 -31.38 22.01
CA ALA A 7 -6.99 -30.32 21.55
C ALA A 7 -6.73 -28.94 22.17
N GLY A 8 -6.28 -28.87 23.43
CA GLY A 8 -6.01 -27.58 24.10
C GLY A 8 -4.78 -26.86 23.57
N LEU A 9 -3.78 -27.61 23.09
CA LEU A 9 -2.53 -27.05 22.56
C LEU A 9 -2.70 -26.52 21.12
N ALA A 10 -3.58 -27.15 20.33
CA ALA A 10 -3.86 -26.73 18.96
C ALA A 10 -4.66 -25.40 18.91
N LEU A 11 -5.53 -25.15 19.90
CA LEU A 11 -6.30 -23.92 20.00
C LEU A 11 -5.46 -22.71 20.44
N ALA A 12 -4.44 -22.94 21.27
CA ALA A 12 -3.53 -21.88 21.72
C ALA A 12 -2.58 -21.41 20.60
N LEU A 13 -2.18 -22.31 19.69
CA LEU A 13 -1.28 -21.99 18.59
C LEU A 13 -1.97 -21.17 17.48
N SER A 14 -3.26 -21.40 17.23
CA SER A 14 -4.04 -20.61 16.28
C SER A 14 -4.39 -19.20 16.79
N LEU A 15 -4.46 -19.00 18.10
CA LEU A 15 -4.73 -17.68 18.70
C LEU A 15 -3.52 -16.74 18.64
N VAL A 16 -2.29 -17.27 18.70
CA VAL A 16 -1.04 -16.48 18.58
C VAL A 16 -0.80 -16.01 17.14
N LEU A 17 -1.34 -16.73 16.15
CA LEU A 17 -1.29 -16.30 14.74
C LEU A 17 -2.35 -15.23 14.40
N GLN A 18 -3.31 -14.98 15.29
CA GLN A 18 -4.41 -14.03 15.10
C GLN A 18 -4.18 -12.67 15.73
N THR A 19 -3.00 -12.39 16.33
CA THR A 19 -2.58 -11.00 16.54
C THR A 19 -2.19 -10.40 15.19
N GLY A 20 -3.17 -10.35 14.28
CA GLY A 20 -3.12 -9.48 13.13
C GLY A 20 -2.76 -8.10 13.64
N TRP A 21 -1.82 -7.48 12.94
CA TRP A 21 -1.30 -6.12 13.10
C TRP A 21 -2.39 -5.05 12.91
N ALA A 22 -3.54 -5.23 13.57
CA ALA A 22 -4.68 -4.34 13.58
C ALA A 22 -4.27 -3.04 14.31
N GLY A 23 -3.76 -2.08 13.54
CA GLY A 23 -3.35 -0.77 14.05
C GLY A 23 -2.18 -0.12 13.33
N ALA A 24 -1.54 -0.80 12.36
CA ALA A 24 -0.44 -0.18 11.62
C ALA A 24 -0.98 0.89 10.65
N ALA A 25 -0.55 2.14 10.84
CA ALA A 25 -0.93 3.27 9.97
C ALA A 25 -0.50 3.05 8.52
N GLU A 26 -1.28 3.55 7.56
CA GLU A 26 -0.98 3.42 6.13
C GLU A 26 0.39 4.02 5.75
N LEU A 27 1.02 3.44 4.73
CA LEU A 27 2.18 4.00 4.03
C LEU A 27 1.67 4.77 2.81
N VAL A 28 1.48 6.07 2.95
CA VAL A 28 1.01 6.91 1.84
C VAL A 28 2.18 7.34 0.97
N ILE A 29 2.08 7.07 -0.34
CA ILE A 29 3.03 7.48 -1.37
C ILE A 29 2.32 8.47 -2.29
N GLY A 30 2.87 9.68 -2.42
CA GLY A 30 2.41 10.63 -3.42
C GLY A 30 3.02 10.36 -4.79
N MET A 31 2.21 10.46 -5.85
CA MET A 31 2.68 10.35 -7.23
C MET A 31 2.15 11.52 -8.06
N SER A 32 3.07 12.33 -8.59
CA SER A 32 2.81 13.28 -9.67
C SER A 32 3.07 12.59 -11.01
N ALA A 33 2.07 12.55 -11.87
CA ALA A 33 2.23 12.06 -13.24
C ALA A 33 1.15 12.61 -14.16
N ALA A 34 1.32 12.39 -15.47
CA ALA A 34 0.35 12.81 -16.47
C ALA A 34 -0.86 11.86 -16.48
N PHE A 35 -1.97 12.28 -15.89
CA PHE A 35 -3.25 11.53 -15.94
C PHE A 35 -4.21 12.10 -16.97
N ARG A 36 -3.96 13.34 -17.43
CA ARG A 36 -4.71 14.01 -18.49
C ARG A 36 -3.80 14.53 -19.60
N GLY A 37 -4.42 15.05 -20.65
CA GLY A 37 -3.72 15.62 -21.80
C GLY A 37 -3.11 14.58 -22.75
N PRO A 38 -2.27 15.02 -23.71
CA PRO A 38 -1.72 14.16 -24.76
C PRO A 38 -0.77 13.09 -24.23
N SER A 39 -0.07 13.36 -23.12
CA SER A 39 0.89 12.43 -22.51
C SER A 39 0.27 11.46 -21.50
N ARG A 40 -1.06 11.42 -21.34
CA ARG A 40 -1.74 10.63 -20.29
C ARG A 40 -1.40 9.15 -20.30
N GLY A 41 -1.14 8.58 -21.49
CA GLY A 41 -0.81 7.17 -21.63
C GLY A 41 0.41 6.78 -20.81
N LEU A 42 1.42 7.66 -20.74
CA LEU A 42 2.63 7.42 -19.97
C LEU A 42 2.35 7.34 -18.47
N GLY A 43 1.60 8.30 -17.92
CA GLY A 43 1.29 8.32 -16.48
C GLY A 43 0.31 7.22 -16.07
N ILE A 44 -0.66 6.88 -16.92
CA ILE A 44 -1.59 5.77 -16.67
C ILE A 44 -0.84 4.44 -16.62
N GLU A 45 0.03 4.14 -17.60
CA GLU A 45 0.75 2.87 -17.60
C GLU A 45 1.81 2.79 -16.51
N LEU A 46 2.46 3.91 -16.16
CA LEU A 46 3.32 4.00 -14.97
C LEU A 46 2.53 3.63 -13.71
N PHE A 47 1.37 4.27 -13.49
CA PHE A 47 0.51 3.97 -12.33
C PHE A 47 0.08 2.51 -12.30
N ARG A 48 -0.39 1.96 -13.44
CA ARG A 48 -0.84 0.56 -13.52
C ARG A 48 0.29 -0.41 -13.21
N GLY A 49 1.48 -0.17 -13.76
CA GLY A 49 2.68 -0.97 -13.48
C GLY A 49 3.06 -0.94 -12.01
N SER A 50 3.11 0.26 -11.42
CA SER A 50 3.37 0.43 -9.98
C SER A 50 2.33 -0.29 -9.13
N MET A 51 1.03 -0.10 -9.40
CA MET A 51 -0.04 -0.69 -8.62
C MET A 51 -0.06 -2.22 -8.70
N SER A 52 0.28 -2.81 -9.84
CA SER A 52 0.38 -4.28 -9.99
C SER A 52 1.30 -4.90 -8.92
N TYR A 53 2.47 -4.30 -8.71
CA TYR A 53 3.41 -4.77 -7.70
C TYR A 53 2.98 -4.40 -6.28
N LEU A 54 2.54 -3.16 -6.05
CA LEU A 54 2.15 -2.69 -4.72
C LEU A 54 0.93 -3.45 -4.17
N GLN A 55 -0.01 -3.83 -5.03
CA GLN A 55 -1.14 -4.68 -4.65
C GLN A 55 -0.68 -6.07 -4.20
N HIS A 56 0.30 -6.66 -4.88
CA HIS A 56 0.90 -7.92 -4.45
C HIS A 56 1.56 -7.79 -3.06
N VAL A 57 2.32 -6.72 -2.82
CA VAL A 57 2.93 -6.43 -1.51
C VAL A 57 1.87 -6.28 -0.42
N ASN A 58 0.81 -5.52 -0.69
CA ASN A 58 -0.31 -5.35 0.25
C ASN A 58 -1.02 -6.68 0.54
N ALA A 59 -1.24 -7.52 -0.48
CA ALA A 59 -1.85 -8.84 -0.30
C ALA A 59 -0.97 -9.79 0.55
N ALA A 60 0.36 -9.59 0.56
CA ALA A 60 1.30 -10.32 1.41
C ALA A 60 1.40 -9.76 2.85
N GLY A 61 0.54 -8.82 3.23
CA GLY A 61 0.51 -8.21 4.57
C GLY A 61 1.18 -6.83 4.65
N GLY A 62 1.54 -6.23 3.51
CA GLY A 62 2.15 -4.90 3.45
C GLY A 62 3.59 -4.87 3.97
N ILE A 63 4.10 -3.67 4.26
CA ILE A 63 5.47 -3.48 4.78
C ILE A 63 5.38 -3.28 6.28
N HIS A 64 5.92 -4.22 7.05
CA HIS A 64 5.83 -4.23 8.52
C HIS A 64 4.38 -4.10 9.01
N GLY A 65 3.43 -4.75 8.32
CA GLY A 65 2.00 -4.69 8.61
C GLY A 65 1.28 -3.44 8.10
N ARG A 66 1.99 -2.49 7.47
CA ARG A 66 1.42 -1.25 6.92
C ARG A 66 1.01 -1.44 5.47
N THR A 67 -0.25 -1.15 5.15
CA THR A 67 -0.75 -1.11 3.78
C THR A 67 -0.22 0.11 3.04
N ILE A 68 0.24 -0.09 1.81
CA ILE A 68 0.69 0.98 0.92
C ILE A 68 -0.50 1.58 0.20
N VAL A 69 -0.63 2.90 0.23
CA VAL A 69 -1.66 3.67 -0.47
C VAL A 69 -0.98 4.68 -1.38
N VAL A 70 -1.38 4.73 -2.65
CA VAL A 70 -0.83 5.70 -3.62
C VAL A 70 -1.84 6.82 -3.84
N LYS A 71 -1.45 8.05 -3.52
CA LYS A 71 -2.24 9.26 -3.79
C LYS A 71 -1.70 9.94 -5.05
N THR A 72 -2.56 10.07 -6.05
CA THR A 72 -2.16 10.56 -7.38
C THR A 72 -2.50 12.03 -7.57
N TYR A 73 -1.64 12.71 -8.32
CA TYR A 73 -1.80 14.11 -8.70
C TYR A 73 -1.45 14.26 -10.19
N ASP A 74 -2.32 14.96 -10.92
CA ASP A 74 -2.15 15.24 -12.34
C ASP A 74 -1.26 16.47 -12.55
N ASP A 75 -0.12 16.28 -13.21
CA ASP A 75 0.80 17.36 -13.61
C ASP A 75 0.76 17.69 -15.11
N GLY A 76 -0.01 16.94 -15.89
CA GLY A 76 -0.10 17.13 -17.34
C GLY A 76 1.23 16.99 -18.09
N TYR A 77 2.23 16.30 -17.50
CA TYR A 77 3.59 16.20 -18.02
C TYR A 77 4.31 17.56 -18.11
N GLN A 78 4.01 18.48 -17.19
CA GLN A 78 4.58 19.82 -17.16
C GLN A 78 5.46 20.01 -15.90
N PRO A 79 6.66 20.59 -16.03
CA PRO A 79 7.59 20.73 -14.89
C PRO A 79 7.04 21.55 -13.72
N ILE A 80 6.39 22.69 -13.99
CA ILE A 80 5.89 23.58 -12.94
C ILE A 80 4.76 22.90 -12.13
N PRO A 81 3.68 22.39 -12.76
CA PRO A 81 2.69 21.59 -12.04
C PRO A 81 3.29 20.41 -11.26
N ALA A 82 4.30 19.72 -11.80
CA ALA A 82 4.93 18.59 -11.10
C ALA A 82 5.59 19.01 -9.79
N ILE A 83 6.28 20.15 -9.76
CA ILE A 83 6.86 20.71 -8.54
C ILE A 83 5.75 21.05 -7.53
N ASP A 84 4.68 21.71 -7.98
CA ASP A 84 3.55 22.09 -7.12
C ASP A 84 2.87 20.85 -6.52
N LYS A 85 2.64 19.82 -7.33
CA LYS A 85 2.03 18.55 -6.89
C LYS A 85 2.94 17.81 -5.92
N MET A 86 4.26 17.85 -6.11
CA MET A 86 5.20 17.21 -5.19
C MET A 86 5.20 17.90 -3.82
N SER A 87 5.01 19.23 -3.76
CA SER A 87 4.82 19.91 -2.48
C SER A 87 3.55 19.44 -1.76
N LEU A 88 2.45 19.20 -2.49
CA LEU A 88 1.21 18.65 -1.89
C LEU A 88 1.38 17.20 -1.41
N ALA A 89 2.26 16.45 -2.06
CA ALA A 89 2.61 15.08 -1.68
C ALA A 89 3.45 14.99 -0.39
N ASN A 90 4.04 16.08 0.10
CA ASN A 90 4.78 16.09 1.37
C ASN A 90 3.90 16.26 2.61
N HIS A 91 2.60 16.50 2.42
CA HIS A 91 1.62 16.73 3.48
C HIS A 91 0.65 15.56 3.69
N VAL A 92 1.02 14.35 3.24
CA VAL A 92 0.30 13.10 3.48
C VAL A 92 0.96 12.25 4.55
#